data_AF-A0A1J7GRD2-F1
#
_entry.id   AF-A0A1J7GRD2-F1
#
_cell.length_a   1.000
_cell.length_b   1.000
_cell.length_c   1.000
_cell.angle_alpha   90.00
_cell.angle_beta   90.00
_cell.angle_gamma   90.00
#
_symmetry.space_group_name_H-M   'P 1'
#
loop_
_entity.id
_entity.type
_entity.pdbx_description
1 polymer ?
#
loop_
_entity_poly.entity_id
_entity_poly.type
_entity_poly.pdbx_seq_one_letter_code
_entity_poly.pdbx_strand_id
1 'polypeptide(L)'
;MELSIHRYQTGKTRYAHYRQSDVLLSDAGWHCSFCFRYINDFIFKMKAYSHNDRVRFTHYLNPDRIQNVICKGDDLFDMLPEEYTFKEIIGKMGSIPHSYSAVHLPAYLLNNADRYRFLLPGNCKRESSG
;
A
#
# COMPACT_ATOMS: atom_id res chain seq x y z
N MET A 1 9.83 -1.65 -2.77
CA MET A 1 9.04 -1.16 -3.92
C MET A 1 9.00 0.37 -3.92
N GLU A 2 9.54 1.00 -4.96
CA GLU A 2 9.68 2.47 -5.03
C GLU A 2 8.57 3.09 -5.91
N LEU A 3 7.91 4.13 -5.41
CA LEU A 3 6.92 4.89 -6.18
C LEU A 3 7.57 6.13 -6.80
N SER A 4 7.22 6.44 -8.04
CA SER A 4 7.59 7.70 -8.67
C SER A 4 6.34 8.50 -9.05
N ILE A 5 6.37 9.81 -8.80
CA ILE A 5 5.31 10.74 -9.18
C ILE A 5 5.86 11.71 -10.19
N HIS A 6 5.11 11.85 -11.28
CA HIS A 6 5.47 12.69 -12.40
C HIS A 6 4.29 13.57 -12.75
N ARG A 7 4.54 14.86 -12.99
CA ARG A 7 3.57 15.70 -13.69
C ARG A 7 3.55 15.25 -15.15
N TYR A 8 2.42 14.74 -15.61
CA TYR A 8 2.28 14.27 -16.99
C TYR A 8 2.57 15.40 -17.98
N GLN A 9 3.47 15.13 -18.91
CA GLN A 9 3.80 15.98 -20.05
C GLN A 9 3.79 15.10 -21.31
N THR A 10 2.89 15.42 -22.24
CA THR A 10 2.74 14.71 -23.51
C THR A 10 4.09 14.60 -24.23
N GLY A 11 4.47 13.38 -24.65
CA GLY A 11 5.72 13.10 -25.37
C GLY A 11 7.00 13.05 -24.52
N LYS A 12 6.95 13.44 -23.24
CA LYS A 12 8.10 13.41 -22.32
C LYS A 12 7.95 12.37 -21.22
N THR A 13 6.77 12.27 -20.61
CA THR A 13 6.52 11.30 -19.53
C THR A 13 6.51 9.89 -20.11
N ARG A 14 7.41 9.04 -19.61
CA ARG A 14 7.49 7.61 -19.96
C ARG A 14 7.22 6.76 -18.73
N TYR A 15 6.66 5.58 -18.93
CA TYR A 15 6.51 4.59 -17.88
C TYR A 15 7.82 3.81 -17.71
N ALA A 16 8.24 3.65 -16.46
CA ALA A 16 9.44 2.89 -16.09
C ALA A 16 9.20 2.20 -14.74
N HIS A 17 9.70 0.97 -14.60
CA HIS A 17 9.57 0.17 -13.39
C HIS A 17 10.95 -0.12 -12.78
N TYR A 18 11.62 0.94 -12.33
CA TYR A 18 12.89 0.93 -11.61
C TYR A 18 13.12 2.28 -10.91
N ARG A 19 14.10 2.36 -10.02
CA ARG A 19 14.47 3.59 -9.29
C ARG A 19 14.75 4.76 -10.23
N GLN A 20 14.00 5.85 -10.08
CA GLN A 20 14.17 7.07 -10.89
C GLN A 20 14.96 8.17 -10.16
N SER A 21 14.98 8.15 -8.83
CA SER A 21 15.64 9.18 -8.02
C SER A 21 15.97 8.65 -6.63
N ASP A 22 16.92 9.31 -5.98
CA ASP A 22 17.32 9.08 -4.58
C ASP A 22 16.54 10.01 -3.63
N VAL A 23 15.79 10.97 -4.19
CA VAL A 23 14.97 11.91 -3.44
C VAL A 23 13.65 11.24 -3.10
N LEU A 24 13.46 10.93 -1.82
CA LEU A 24 12.19 10.45 -1.31
C LEU A 24 11.27 11.65 -1.06
N LEU A 25 10.20 11.74 -1.84
CA LEU A 25 9.09 12.64 -1.51
C LEU A 25 8.22 11.94 -0.46
N SER A 26 8.55 12.15 0.82
CA SER A 26 7.88 11.56 1.99
C SER A 26 6.36 11.60 1.93
N ASP A 27 5.85 12.65 1.29
CA ASP A 27 4.44 12.98 1.23
C ASP A 27 3.82 12.85 -0.16
N ALA A 28 4.62 12.65 -1.21
CA ALA A 28 4.05 12.55 -2.55
C ALA A 28 3.52 11.13 -2.80
N GLY A 29 4.18 10.09 -2.32
CA GLY A 29 3.88 8.71 -2.72
C GLY A 29 2.62 8.14 -2.07
N TRP A 30 1.47 8.21 -2.76
CA TRP A 30 0.40 7.24 -2.58
C TRP A 30 0.83 5.88 -3.14
N HIS A 31 1.67 5.13 -2.43
CA HIS A 31 2.05 3.78 -2.82
C HIS A 31 0.95 2.80 -2.40
N CYS A 32 0.03 2.55 -3.30
CA CYS A 32 -0.91 1.48 -3.13
C CYS A 32 -0.44 0.23 -3.90
N SER A 33 0.01 -0.77 -3.15
CA SER A 33 0.01 -2.16 -3.65
C SER A 33 -1.33 -2.85 -3.38
N PHE A 34 -2.10 -2.37 -2.39
CA PHE A 34 -3.30 -3.03 -1.85
C PHE A 34 -4.36 -2.01 -1.35
N CYS A 35 -4.88 -1.15 -2.23
CA CYS A 35 -5.90 -0.13 -1.96
C CYS A 35 -7.25 -0.54 -2.53
N PHE A 36 -7.60 -1.81 -2.37
CA PHE A 36 -8.90 -2.28 -2.78
C PHE A 36 -9.96 -1.90 -1.76
N ARG A 37 -11.20 -1.78 -2.25
CA ARG A 37 -12.36 -1.56 -1.40
C ARG A 37 -12.75 -2.83 -0.65
N TYR A 38 -12.70 -3.97 -1.35
CA TYR A 38 -13.17 -5.25 -0.83
C TYR A 38 -12.02 -6.13 -0.40
N ILE A 39 -12.19 -6.86 0.71
CA ILE A 39 -11.17 -7.84 1.17
C ILE A 39 -10.91 -8.93 0.12
N ASN A 40 -11.93 -9.31 -0.64
CA ASN A 40 -11.78 -10.35 -1.68
C ASN A 40 -10.80 -9.96 -2.78
N ASP A 41 -10.65 -8.67 -3.09
CA ASP A 41 -9.67 -8.19 -4.07
C ASP A 41 -8.23 -8.39 -3.55
N PHE A 42 -8.01 -8.29 -2.23
CA PHE A 42 -6.72 -8.62 -1.61
C PHE A 42 -6.43 -10.11 -1.76
N ILE A 43 -7.40 -10.96 -1.42
CA ILE A 43 -7.28 -12.42 -1.56
C ILE A 43 -6.99 -12.80 -3.01
N PHE A 44 -7.72 -12.21 -3.95
CA PHE A 44 -7.50 -12.40 -5.38
C PHE A 44 -6.08 -11.98 -5.79
N LYS A 45 -5.65 -10.78 -5.40
CA LYS A 45 -4.29 -10.30 -5.68
C LYS A 45 -3.21 -11.20 -5.08
N MET A 46 -3.40 -11.67 -3.85
CA MET A 46 -2.44 -12.56 -3.19
C MET A 46 -2.36 -13.93 -3.88
N LYS A 47 -3.46 -14.44 -4.42
CA LYS A 47 -3.49 -15.69 -5.22
C LYS A 47 -3.03 -15.51 -6.66
N ALA A 48 -2.92 -14.27 -7.15
CA ALA A 48 -2.57 -13.99 -8.54
C ALA A 48 -1.08 -14.28 -8.82
N TYR A 49 -0.78 -14.52 -10.10
CA TYR A 49 0.47 -15.11 -10.59
C TYR A 49 1.77 -14.50 -10.03
N SER A 50 1.83 -13.19 -9.77
CA SER A 50 3.05 -12.51 -9.33
C SER A 50 3.42 -12.69 -7.85
N HIS A 51 2.49 -13.15 -7.02
CA HIS A 51 2.69 -13.31 -5.57
C HIS A 51 2.10 -14.60 -4.99
N ASN A 52 1.58 -15.49 -5.84
CA ASN A 52 1.00 -16.77 -5.40
C ASN A 52 2.03 -17.62 -4.63
N ASP A 53 3.30 -17.54 -5.00
CA ASP A 53 4.44 -18.19 -4.33
C ASP A 53 4.65 -17.73 -2.87
N ARG A 54 4.15 -16.54 -2.52
CA ARG A 54 4.26 -15.97 -1.18
C ARG A 54 3.13 -16.42 -0.25
N VAL A 55 2.05 -17.00 -0.78
CA VAL A 55 0.95 -17.57 0.00
C VAL A 55 1.31 -18.97 0.49
N ARG A 56 2.24 -19.05 1.44
CA ARG A 56 2.76 -20.33 1.97
C ARG A 56 1.78 -21.03 2.91
N PHE A 57 0.92 -20.25 3.57
CA PHE A 57 -0.03 -20.76 4.56
C PHE A 57 -1.44 -20.24 4.28
N THR A 58 -2.43 -21.08 4.48
CA THR A 58 -3.85 -20.75 4.22
C THR A 58 -4.36 -19.61 5.09
N HIS A 59 -3.81 -19.42 6.29
CA HIS A 59 -4.21 -18.34 7.19
C HIS A 59 -3.89 -16.95 6.63
N TYR A 60 -2.95 -16.80 5.68
CA TYR A 60 -2.70 -15.53 4.99
C TYR A 60 -3.92 -15.04 4.19
N LEU A 61 -4.80 -15.97 3.80
CA LEU A 61 -6.01 -15.68 3.06
C LEU A 61 -7.24 -15.48 3.96
N ASN A 62 -7.07 -15.53 5.28
CA ASN A 62 -8.17 -15.30 6.22
C ASN A 62 -8.59 -13.81 6.16
N PRO A 63 -9.87 -13.50 5.85
CA PRO A 63 -10.35 -12.12 5.72
C PRO A 63 -10.12 -11.25 6.97
N ASP A 64 -10.34 -11.80 8.16
CA ASP A 64 -10.18 -11.08 9.42
C ASP A 64 -8.70 -10.76 9.69
N ARG A 65 -7.81 -11.72 9.39
CA ARG A 65 -6.36 -11.47 9.45
C ARG A 65 -5.96 -10.37 8.48
N ILE A 66 -6.37 -10.45 7.22
CA ILE A 66 -6.06 -9.45 6.20
C ILE A 66 -6.53 -8.06 6.66
N GLN A 67 -7.77 -7.96 7.16
CA GLN A 67 -8.31 -6.70 7.67
C GLN A 67 -7.48 -6.14 8.84
N ASN A 68 -7.05 -7.00 9.76
CA ASN A 68 -6.25 -6.59 10.91
C ASN A 68 -4.85 -6.12 10.49
N VAL A 69 -4.20 -6.83 9.57
CA VAL A 69 -2.88 -6.46 9.02
C VAL A 69 -2.95 -5.12 8.28
N ILE A 70 -3.97 -4.90 7.45
CA ILE A 70 -4.22 -3.61 6.77
C ILE A 70 -4.35 -2.49 7.80
N CYS A 71 -5.13 -2.70 8.86
CA CYS A 71 -5.33 -1.67 9.88
C CYS A 71 -4.07 -1.38 10.69
N LYS A 72 -3.17 -2.35 10.89
CA LYS A 72 -1.88 -2.12 11.55
C LYS A 72 -0.84 -1.49 10.63
N GLY A 73 -1.04 -1.57 9.31
CA GLY A 73 -0.03 -1.17 8.33
C GLY A 73 1.16 -2.13 8.26
N ASP A 74 0.94 -3.41 8.60
CA ASP A 74 1.95 -4.47 8.50
C ASP A 74 1.94 -5.11 7.10
N ASP A 75 2.95 -5.94 6.79
CA ASP A 75 3.05 -6.67 5.53
C ASP A 75 2.07 -7.86 5.46
N LEU A 76 1.34 -8.01 4.35
CA LEU A 76 0.32 -9.07 4.19
C LEU A 76 0.90 -10.49 4.16
N PHE A 77 2.18 -10.63 3.82
CA PHE A 77 2.91 -11.88 3.70
C PHE A 77 3.89 -12.11 4.86
N ASP A 78 3.90 -11.23 5.87
CA ASP A 78 4.85 -11.21 7.00
C ASP A 78 6.32 -11.12 6.56
N MET A 79 6.60 -10.42 5.46
CA MET A 79 7.96 -10.19 4.98
C MET A 79 8.70 -9.13 5.81
N LEU A 80 10.02 -9.29 5.91
CA LEU A 80 10.90 -8.24 6.44
C LEU A 80 11.05 -7.09 5.43
N PRO A 81 11.30 -5.85 5.90
CA PRO A 81 11.54 -4.72 5.02
C PRO A 81 12.75 -4.95 4.10
N GLU A 82 12.59 -4.64 2.81
CA GLU A 82 13.66 -4.69 1.81
C GLU A 82 14.60 -3.49 1.99
N GLU A 83 15.65 -3.64 2.81
CA GLU A 83 16.65 -2.59 3.06
C GLU A 83 18.08 -3.14 3.02
N TYR A 84 19.05 -2.27 2.71
CA TYR A 84 20.44 -2.66 2.44
C TYR A 84 21.36 -2.56 3.66
N THR A 85 20.89 -1.99 4.78
CA THR A 85 21.65 -1.93 6.03
C THR A 85 20.84 -2.41 7.23
N PHE A 86 21.50 -3.08 8.18
CA PHE A 86 20.85 -3.54 9.42
C PHE A 86 20.19 -2.40 10.21
N LYS A 87 20.79 -1.20 10.19
CA LYS A 87 20.24 -0.02 10.86
C LYS A 87 18.90 0.40 10.24
N GLU A 88 18.79 0.36 8.91
CA GLU A 88 17.56 0.69 8.18
C GLU A 88 16.50 -0.40 8.35
N ILE A 89 16.90 -1.68 8.36
CA ILE A 89 16.00 -2.81 8.65
C ILE A 89 15.36 -2.61 10.04
N ILE A 90 16.17 -2.42 11.08
CA ILE A 90 15.67 -2.23 12.45
C ILE A 90 14.82 -0.95 12.55
N GLY A 91 15.23 0.13 11.90
CA GLY A 91 14.49 1.40 11.89
C GLY A 91 13.12 1.34 11.20
N LYS A 92 12.91 0.38 10.29
CA LYS A 92 11.65 0.15 9.58
C LYS A 92 10.92 -1.12 10.02
N MET A 93 11.42 -1.82 11.03
CA MET A 93 10.74 -2.96 11.62
C MET A 93 9.59 -2.50 12.51
N GLY A 94 8.43 -3.13 12.34
CA GLY A 94 7.23 -2.84 13.10
C GLY A 94 6.21 -2.00 12.33
N SER A 95 5.05 -1.82 12.94
CA SER A 95 3.91 -1.12 12.35
C SER A 95 4.24 0.36 12.14
N ILE A 96 3.94 0.89 10.95
CA ILE A 96 4.12 2.31 10.65
C ILE A 96 3.21 3.13 11.58
N PRO A 97 3.74 4.14 12.30
CA PRO A 97 2.92 4.95 13.19
C PRO A 97 1.79 5.63 12.42
N HIS A 98 0.58 5.58 12.99
CA HIS A 98 -0.60 6.18 12.38
C HIS A 98 -0.43 7.69 12.21
N SER A 99 -0.53 8.16 10.97
CA SER A 99 -0.67 9.58 10.65
C SER A 99 -2.11 9.88 10.27
N TYR A 100 -2.67 10.92 10.86
CA TYR A 100 -4.00 11.45 10.51
C TYR A 100 -3.92 12.57 9.45
N SER A 101 -2.74 12.81 8.88
CA SER A 101 -2.54 13.87 7.90
C SER A 101 -3.26 13.55 6.58
N ALA A 102 -4.12 14.48 6.14
CA ALA A 102 -4.74 14.46 4.82
C ALA A 102 -4.15 15.52 3.86
N VAL A 103 -3.09 16.22 4.29
CA VAL A 103 -2.52 17.40 3.60
C VAL A 103 -2.04 17.06 2.18
N HIS A 104 -1.60 15.81 1.96
CA HIS A 104 -0.99 15.38 0.72
C HIS A 104 -1.80 14.32 -0.04
N LEU A 105 -3.10 14.17 0.28
CA LEU A 105 -3.96 13.24 -0.46
C LEU A 105 -4.42 13.89 -1.78
N PRO A 106 -4.59 13.11 -2.87
CA PRO A 106 -5.10 13.65 -4.14
C PRO A 106 -6.45 14.37 -3.96
N ALA A 107 -6.61 15.55 -4.56
CA ALA A 107 -7.85 16.33 -4.47
C ALA A 107 -9.10 15.53 -4.93
N TYR A 108 -8.94 14.64 -5.91
CA TYR A 108 -10.02 13.75 -6.35
C TYR A 108 -10.51 12.82 -5.24
N LEU A 109 -9.59 12.31 -4.40
CA LEU A 109 -9.95 11.50 -3.25
C LEU A 109 -10.73 12.31 -2.22
N LEU A 110 -10.24 13.51 -1.90
CA LEU A 110 -10.87 14.41 -0.93
C LEU A 110 -12.27 14.83 -1.37
N ASN A 111 -12.46 15.15 -2.65
CA ASN A 111 -13.75 15.52 -3.22
C ASN A 111 -14.74 14.34 -3.33
N ASN A 112 -14.26 13.10 -3.15
CA ASN A 112 -15.06 11.88 -3.21
C ASN A 112 -14.90 11.05 -1.92
N ALA A 113 -14.77 11.74 -0.78
CA ALA A 113 -14.43 11.15 0.51
C ALA A 113 -15.33 9.98 0.90
N ASP A 114 -16.65 10.07 0.69
CA ASP A 114 -17.58 8.98 1.03
C ASP A 114 -17.31 7.71 0.23
N ARG A 115 -17.02 7.86 -1.07
CA ARG A 115 -16.74 6.74 -1.99
C ARG A 115 -15.40 6.07 -1.68
N TYR A 116 -14.43 6.85 -1.22
CA TYR A 116 -13.06 6.41 -0.95
C TYR A 116 -12.69 6.46 0.52
N ARG A 117 -13.69 6.41 1.42
CA ARG A 117 -13.48 6.55 2.87
C ARG A 117 -12.41 5.60 3.38
N PHE A 118 -12.37 4.39 2.83
CA PHE A 118 -11.43 3.33 3.19
C PHE A 118 -9.94 3.70 2.94
N LEU A 119 -9.68 4.76 2.18
CA LEU A 119 -8.34 5.25 1.88
C LEU A 119 -8.00 6.51 2.66
N LEU A 120 -8.93 7.05 3.45
CA LEU A 120 -8.72 8.21 4.29
C LEU A 120 -8.12 7.80 5.64
N PRO A 121 -7.32 8.68 6.27
CA PRO A 121 -6.77 8.43 7.60
C PRO A 121 -7.87 8.08 8.61
N GLY A 122 -7.60 7.09 9.47
CA GLY A 122 -8.55 6.58 10.47
C GLY A 122 -9.59 5.58 9.95
N ASN A 123 -9.70 5.35 8.63
CA ASN A 123 -10.72 4.50 8.02
C ASN A 123 -10.13 3.25 7.35
N CYS A 124 -9.52 2.36 8.14
CA CYS A 124 -8.85 1.17 7.59
C CYS A 124 -9.79 0.00 7.21
N LYS A 125 -11.06 0.03 7.65
CA LYS A 125 -12.02 -1.05 7.40
C LYS A 125 -12.39 -1.14 5.92
N ARG A 126 -12.31 -2.37 5.41
CA ARG A 126 -12.65 -2.78 4.05
C ARG A 126 -14.01 -3.46 4.06
N GLU A 127 -14.66 -3.43 2.92
CA GLU A 127 -15.96 -4.05 2.74
C GLU A 127 -15.81 -5.55 2.52
N SER A 128 -16.73 -6.34 3.06
CA SER A 128 -16.66 -7.80 3.07
C SER A 128 -17.10 -8.46 1.75
N SER A 129 -17.89 -7.75 0.93
CA SER A 129 -18.42 -8.24 -0.33
C SER A 129 -18.70 -7.10 -1.31
N GLY A 130 -18.36 -7.30 -2.58
CA GLY A 130 -18.79 -6.51 -3.72
C GLY A 130 -19.63 -7.36 -4.67
#